data_AF-A0A2D6LUC6-F1
#
_entry.id   AF-A0A2D6LUC6-F1
#
_cell.length_a   1.000
_cell.length_b   1.000
_cell.length_c   1.000
_cell.angle_alpha   90.00
_cell.angle_beta   90.00
_cell.angle_gamma   90.00
#
_symmetry.space_group_name_H-M   'P 1'
#
loop_
_entity.id
_entity.type
_entity.pdbx_description
1 polymer ?
#
loop_
_entity_poly.entity_id
_entity_poly.type
_entity_poly.pdbx_seq_one_letter_code
_entity_poly.pdbx_strand_id
1 'polypeptide(L)' 'MKNYNFQKLKTEEYIDVRISQLKEDMAKASDPMDQAWYNRLIQELDWVKQMNDKPTHNCYIGQEITGVMGTI' A
#
# COMPACT_ATOMS: atom_id res chain seq x y z
N MET A 1 13.66 -28.09 -5.44
CA MET A 1 13.22 -27.10 -4.44
C MET A 1 13.29 -25.73 -5.09
N LYS A 2 12.16 -25.01 -5.23
CA LYS A 2 12.18 -23.67 -5.85
C LYS A 2 12.77 -22.67 -4.84
N ASN A 3 13.69 -21.82 -5.29
CA ASN A 3 14.32 -20.78 -4.47
C ASN A 3 13.32 -19.63 -4.23
N TYR A 4 12.44 -19.81 -3.25
CA TYR A 4 11.36 -18.89 -2.89
C TYR A 4 11.85 -17.53 -2.35
N ASN A 5 13.12 -17.40 -1.95
CA ASN A 5 13.63 -16.17 -1.32
C ASN A 5 14.01 -15.04 -2.29
N PHE A 6 14.43 -15.34 -3.52
CA PHE A 6 14.89 -14.30 -4.45
C PHE A 6 13.73 -13.56 -5.16
N GLN A 7 12.60 -14.25 -5.38
CA GLN A 7 11.40 -13.63 -5.92
C GLN A 7 10.69 -12.75 -4.87
N LYS A 8 10.78 -13.13 -3.60
CA LYS A 8 10.10 -12.42 -2.50
C LYS A 8 10.61 -11.00 -2.30
N LEU A 9 11.94 -10.82 -2.21
CA LEU A 9 12.59 -9.50 -2.08
C LEU A 9 12.18 -8.54 -3.21
N LYS A 10 12.17 -9.03 -4.46
CA LYS A 10 11.76 -8.22 -5.63
C LYS A 10 10.31 -7.75 -5.57
N THR A 11 9.41 -8.58 -5.00
CA THR A 11 7.99 -8.23 -4.88
C THR A 11 7.78 -7.16 -3.83
N GLU A 12 8.43 -7.26 -2.68
CA GLU A 12 8.33 -6.26 -1.61
C GLU A 12 8.89 -4.89 -2.04
N GLU A 13 10.09 -4.89 -2.64
CA GLU A 13 10.70 -3.68 -3.21
C GLU A 13 9.82 -3.05 -4.29
N TYR A 14 9.23 -3.87 -5.16
CA TYR A 14 8.29 -3.40 -6.18
C TYR A 14 7.05 -2.76 -5.57
N ILE A 15 6.46 -3.37 -4.53
CA ILE A 15 5.29 -2.84 -3.85
C ILE A 15 5.60 -1.47 -3.22
N ASP A 16 6.76 -1.31 -2.60
CA ASP A 16 7.18 -0.04 -1.98
C ASP A 16 7.34 1.08 -3.00
N VAL A 17 8.04 0.79 -4.10
CA VAL A 17 8.18 1.74 -5.22
C VAL A 17 6.82 2.11 -5.78
N ARG A 18 5.92 1.13 -5.93
CA ARG A 18 4.59 1.36 -6.50
C ARG A 18 3.69 2.18 -5.59
N ILE A 19 3.72 1.95 -4.28
CA ILE A 19 2.99 2.77 -3.30
C ILE A 19 3.49 4.22 -3.35
N SER A 20 4.81 4.44 -3.44
CA SER A 20 5.37 5.80 -3.55
C SER A 20 4.87 6.53 -4.79
N GLN A 21 4.88 5.87 -5.95
CA GLN A 21 4.37 6.43 -7.20
C GLN A 21 2.88 6.81 -7.10
N LEU A 22 2.06 5.91 -6.54
CA LEU A 22 0.63 6.16 -6.40
C LEU A 22 0.34 7.32 -5.44
N LYS A 23 1.15 7.52 -4.39
CA LYS A 23 1.04 8.70 -3.51
C LYS A 23 1.36 9.99 -4.24
N GLU A 24 2.39 9.99 -5.08
CA GLU A 24 2.75 11.15 -5.91
C GLU A 24 1.68 11.47 -6.96
N ASP A 25 1.11 10.46 -7.61
CA ASP A 25 0.05 10.63 -8.61
C ASP A 25 -1.25 11.09 -7.96
N MET A 26 -1.59 10.55 -6.79
CA MET A 26 -2.71 11.01 -5.97
C MET A 26 -2.57 12.48 -5.59
N ALA A 27 -1.38 12.93 -5.20
CA ALA A 27 -1.12 14.32 -4.84
C ALA A 27 -1.29 15.28 -6.05
N LYS A 28 -1.19 14.77 -7.28
CA LYS A 28 -1.42 15.53 -8.52
C LYS A 28 -2.86 15.43 -9.01
N ALA A 29 -3.65 14.48 -8.50
CA ALA A 29 -5.03 14.27 -8.90
C ALA A 29 -5.92 15.40 -8.38
N SER A 30 -6.69 16.02 -9.27
CA SER A 30 -7.59 17.13 -8.95
C SER A 30 -9.01 16.69 -8.59
N ASP A 31 -9.43 15.49 -9.01
CA ASP A 31 -10.74 14.94 -8.68
C ASP A 31 -10.67 14.16 -7.35
N PRO A 32 -11.52 14.47 -6.35
CA PRO A 32 -11.65 13.67 -5.14
C PRO A 32 -11.92 12.18 -5.40
N MET A 33 -12.65 11.83 -6.45
CA MET A 33 -12.91 10.43 -6.80
C MET A 33 -11.62 9.72 -7.23
N ASP A 34 -10.78 10.37 -8.05
CA ASP A 34 -9.49 9.83 -8.46
C ASP A 34 -8.57 9.64 -7.24
N GLN A 35 -8.55 10.60 -6.31
CA GLN A 35 -7.80 10.46 -5.06
C GLN A 35 -8.26 9.26 -4.23
N ALA A 36 -9.57 9.03 -4.14
CA ALA A 36 -10.13 7.87 -3.45
C ALA A 36 -9.73 6.54 -4.12
N TRP A 37 -9.65 6.52 -5.45
CA TRP A 37 -9.16 5.36 -6.21
C TRP A 37 -7.68 5.08 -5.94
N TYR A 38 -6.82 6.10 -5.95
CA TYR A 38 -5.40 5.92 -5.59
C TYR A 38 -5.24 5.43 -4.15
N ASN A 39 -5.96 6.02 -3.20
CA ASN A 39 -5.98 5.57 -1.81
C ASN A 39 -6.35 4.09 -1.70
N ARG A 40 -7.36 3.64 -2.45
CA ARG A 40 -7.76 2.23 -2.45
C ARG A 40 -6.66 1.32 -3.01
N LEU A 41 -6.03 1.69 -4.12
CA LEU A 41 -4.92 0.91 -4.68
C LEU A 41 -3.73 0.81 -3.71
N ILE A 42 -3.42 1.89 -2.99
CA ILE A 42 -2.38 1.93 -1.96
C ILE A 42 -2.71 0.95 -0.82
N GLN A 43 -3.96 0.96 -0.33
CA GLN A 43 -4.40 0.05 0.75
C GLN A 43 -4.30 -1.43 0.36
N GLU A 44 -4.71 -1.79 -0.86
CA GLU A 44 -4.63 -3.18 -1.34
C GLU A 44 -3.17 -3.64 -1.46
N LEU A 45 -2.28 -2.77 -1.95
CA LEU A 45 -0.84 -3.08 -2.05
C LEU A 45 -0.17 -3.20 -0.69
N ASP A 46 -0.52 -2.33 0.25
CA ASP A 46 -0.04 -2.41 1.63
C ASP A 46 -0.53 -3.68 2.32
N TRP A 47 -1.79 -4.07 2.09
CA TRP A 47 -2.33 -5.34 2.59
C TRP A 47 -1.56 -6.54 2.03
N VAL A 48 -1.27 -6.57 0.71
CA VAL A 48 -0.44 -7.63 0.10
C VAL A 48 0.96 -7.67 0.72
N LYS A 49 1.55 -6.50 1.02
CA LYS A 49 2.84 -6.43 1.72
C LYS A 49 2.75 -7.03 3.12
N GLN A 50 1.71 -6.69 3.89
CA GLN A 50 1.49 -7.22 5.23
C GLN A 50 1.21 -8.73 5.24
N MET A 51 0.57 -9.29 4.20
CA MET A 51 0.35 -10.73 4.06
C MET A 51 1.65 -11.54 3.80
N ASN A 52 2.71 -10.89 3.33
CA ASN A 52 4.03 -11.52 3.16
C ASN A 52 4.86 -11.57 4.46
N ASP A 53 4.41 -10.88 5.51
CA ASP A 53 4.96 -10.89 6.88
C ASP A 53 3.86 -11.26 7.90
N LYS A 54 4.02 -10.96 9.19
CA LYS A 54 2.92 -11.06 10.18
C LYS A 54 1.89 -9.95 9.91
N PRO A 55 0.61 -10.29 9.66
CA PRO A 55 -0.44 -9.30 9.49
C PRO A 55 -0.55 -8.42 10.73
N THR A 56 -0.46 -7.09 10.57
CA THR A 56 -0.67 -6.17 11.68
C THR A 56 -2.10 -5.64 11.71
N HIS A 57 -2.73 -5.46 10.54
CA HIS A 57 -4.09 -4.95 10.38
C HIS A 57 -4.75 -5.53 9.11
N ASN A 58 -6.10 -5.58 9.06
CA ASN A 58 -6.86 -6.02 7.89
C ASN A 58 -7.16 -4.85 6.92
N CYS A 59 -7.52 -5.14 5.66
CA CYS A 59 -7.95 -4.15 4.68
C CYS A 59 -9.26 -3.47 5.14
N TYR A 60 -9.19 -2.20 5.54
CA TYR A 60 -10.36 -1.42 5.96
C TYR A 60 -10.85 -0.54 4.79
N ILE A 61 -11.81 -1.06 4.02
CA ILE A 61 -12.66 -0.24 3.16
C ILE A 61 -13.34 0.81 4.05
N GLY A 62 -12.88 2.06 3.99
CA GLY A 62 -13.54 3.21 4.64
C GLY A 62 -12.71 4.06 5.60
N GLN A 63 -11.41 3.79 5.82
CA GLN A 63 -10.54 4.75 6.52
C GLN A 63 -9.70 5.54 5.52
N GLU A 64 -9.83 6.87 5.56
CA GLU A 64 -8.87 7.77 4.92
C GLU A 64 -7.53 7.63 5.63
N ILE A 65 -6.45 7.48 4.86
CA ILE A 65 -5.07 7.50 5.35
C ILE A 65 -4.73 8.94 5.74
N THR A 66 -5.31 9.40 6.85
CA THR A 66 -4.95 10.69 7.45
C THR A 66 -3.60 10.49 8.14
N GLY A 67 -2.61 11.23 7.66
CA GLY A 67 -1.23 11.14 8.12
C GLY A 67 -1.05 11.62 9.57
N VAL A 68 -1.49 10.82 10.54
CA VAL A 68 -1.13 11.00 11.95
C VAL A 68 -0.79 9.66 12.57
N MET A 69 0.51 9.39 12.66
CA MET A 69 1.08 8.50 13.67
C MET A 69 0.78 9.08 15.06
N GLY A 70 0.16 8.32 15.95
CA GLY A 70 0.20 8.61 17.38
C GLY A 70 -0.92 7.99 18.22
N THR A 71 -0.54 7.02 19.07
CA THR A 71 -1.03 6.75 20.44
C THR A 71 -2.55 6.68 20.65
N ILE A 72 -3.16 5.60 21.17
CA ILE A 72 -2.83 4.75 22.34
C ILE A 72 -3.37 3.35 22.08
#